data_AF-A0A841UBF3-F1
#
_entry.id   AF-A0A841UBF3-F1
#
_cell.length_a   1.000
_cell.length_b   1.000
_cell.length_c   1.000
_cell.angle_alpha   90.00
_cell.angle_beta   90.00
_cell.angle_gamma   90.00
#
_symmetry.space_group_name_H-M   'P 1'
#
loop_
_entity.id
_entity.type
_entity.pdbx_description
1 polymer ?
#
loop_
_entity_poly.entity_id
_entity_poly.type
_entity_poly.pdbx_seq_one_letter_code
_entity_poly.pdbx_strand_id
1 'polypeptide(L)'
;MKKRGKFGFRIVAVVVAAALITEAGYYLIQNKTEAATQQNNKAIEESDAQIAADISNLTGVKSEDILLLKRTGLNWNDVLEHLKKQKTETASAQSKESRSSLLATLDMDEAVNKLRADGYQDQLIQNAKMLAERIEYQLTEITSADTRNAKPSSAEEEKSKSDGEDTDQFRKLSERYKATEAVVFMLTLSDDFGGIDAVLDEYLLALQIELDLRKYKEDPKAYLKSKEEKTAFLLPNARITAAKIEEAMLTRINRSMNAEADDISNSIPSGKSASIHNEAGREATVPSLPIPEVADVRPVNPSDRLKQELDALNPNMP
;
A
#
# COMPACT_ATOMS: atom_id res chain seq x y z
N MET A 1 2.14 -101.82 -17.61
CA MET A 1 0.82 -101.46 -17.05
C MET A 1 0.66 -99.95 -17.02
N LYS A 2 -0.46 -99.46 -17.55
CA LYS A 2 -0.80 -98.06 -17.89
C LYS A 2 -0.55 -97.07 -16.73
N LYS A 3 0.43 -96.17 -16.87
CA LYS A 3 0.50 -94.92 -16.10
C LYS A 3 -0.15 -93.78 -16.90
N ARG A 4 -1.46 -93.90 -17.18
CA ARG A 4 -2.29 -92.73 -17.46
C ARG A 4 -2.63 -92.11 -16.11
N GLY A 5 -2.30 -90.84 -15.90
CA GLY A 5 -2.77 -90.13 -14.70
C GLY A 5 -1.88 -89.04 -14.11
N LYS A 6 -1.03 -88.35 -14.89
CA LYS A 6 -0.35 -87.14 -14.38
C LYS A 6 -0.36 -85.94 -15.32
N PHE A 7 -0.75 -86.11 -16.59
CA PHE A 7 -0.72 -85.00 -17.55
C PHE A 7 -1.95 -84.08 -17.42
N GLY A 8 -3.14 -84.64 -17.20
CA GLY A 8 -4.37 -83.85 -17.05
C GLY A 8 -4.36 -82.92 -15.84
N PHE A 9 -3.92 -83.41 -14.68
CA PHE A 9 -3.87 -82.60 -13.46
C PHE A 9 -2.90 -81.41 -13.53
N ARG A 10 -1.80 -81.54 -14.29
CA ARG A 10 -0.84 -80.45 -14.46
C ARG A 10 -1.40 -79.33 -15.33
N ILE A 11 -2.13 -79.67 -16.39
CA ILE A 11 -2.78 -78.67 -17.25
C ILE A 11 -3.90 -77.97 -16.49
N VAL A 12 -4.72 -78.71 -15.75
CA VAL A 12 -5.80 -78.11 -14.93
C VAL A 12 -5.22 -77.18 -13.86
N ALA A 13 -4.13 -77.57 -13.17
CA ALA A 13 -3.49 -76.71 -12.18
C ALA A 13 -2.92 -75.41 -12.78
N VAL A 14 -2.35 -75.47 -13.99
CA VAL A 14 -1.86 -74.27 -14.69
C VAL A 14 -2.99 -73.35 -15.12
N VAL A 15 -4.12 -73.91 -15.59
CA VAL A 15 -5.30 -73.11 -15.97
C VAL A 15 -5.95 -72.44 -14.75
N VAL A 16 -6.05 -73.14 -13.61
CA VAL A 16 -6.57 -72.55 -12.36
C VAL A 16 -5.62 -71.49 -11.82
N ALA A 17 -4.31 -71.71 -11.85
CA ALA A 17 -3.33 -70.70 -11.45
C ALA A 17 -3.38 -69.46 -12.35
N ALA A 18 -3.53 -69.63 -13.68
CA ALA A 18 -3.68 -68.53 -14.60
C ALA A 18 -4.99 -67.73 -14.35
N ALA A 19 -6.10 -68.42 -14.06
CA ALA A 19 -7.38 -67.77 -13.73
C ALA A 19 -7.31 -66.95 -12.43
N LEU A 20 -6.64 -67.48 -11.39
CA LEU A 20 -6.46 -66.76 -10.13
C LEU A 20 -5.53 -65.56 -10.26
N ILE A 21 -4.51 -65.63 -11.13
CA ILE A 21 -3.64 -64.48 -11.43
C ILE A 21 -4.41 -63.39 -12.19
N THR A 22 -5.34 -63.75 -13.08
CA THR A 22 -6.14 -62.76 -13.80
C THR A 22 -7.14 -62.01 -12.91
N GLU A 23 -7.77 -62.67 -11.93
CA GLU A 23 -8.67 -61.98 -10.98
C GLU A 23 -7.89 -61.13 -9.96
N ALA A 24 -6.76 -61.62 -9.45
CA ALA A 24 -5.91 -60.85 -8.53
C ALA A 24 -5.29 -59.62 -9.20
N GLY A 25 -4.93 -59.72 -10.49
CA GLY A 25 -4.40 -58.61 -11.27
C GLY A 25 -5.42 -57.48 -11.48
N TYR A 26 -6.70 -57.81 -11.67
CA TYR A 26 -7.77 -56.82 -11.85
C TYR A 26 -7.99 -55.98 -10.58
N TYR A 27 -8.03 -56.62 -9.41
CA TYR A 27 -8.18 -55.91 -8.12
C TYR A 27 -6.95 -55.04 -7.77
N LEU A 28 -5.74 -55.47 -8.13
CA LEU A 28 -4.51 -54.71 -7.87
C LEU A 28 -4.37 -53.47 -8.77
N ILE A 29 -4.91 -53.51 -10.00
CA ILE A 29 -4.91 -52.37 -10.92
C ILE A 29 -5.99 -51.36 -10.51
N GLN A 30 -7.18 -51.81 -10.10
CA GLN A 30 -8.27 -50.91 -9.69
C GLN A 30 -7.91 -50.10 -8.42
N ASN A 31 -7.35 -50.74 -7.40
CA ASN A 31 -6.94 -50.05 -6.16
C ASN A 31 -5.75 -49.07 -6.36
N LYS A 32 -4.87 -49.33 -7.34
CA LYS A 32 -3.76 -48.42 -7.67
C LYS A 32 -4.23 -47.16 -8.40
N THR A 33 -5.36 -47.26 -9.11
CA THR A 33 -5.93 -46.13 -9.86
C THR A 33 -6.65 -45.17 -8.91
N GLU A 34 -7.34 -45.65 -7.88
CA GLU A 34 -8.02 -44.79 -6.90
C GLU A 34 -7.03 -44.05 -5.97
N ALA A 35 -5.96 -44.72 -5.52
CA ALA A 35 -4.91 -44.09 -4.72
C ALA A 35 -4.07 -43.06 -5.51
N ALA A 36 -3.80 -43.35 -6.79
CA ALA A 36 -3.12 -42.39 -7.68
C ALA A 36 -4.01 -41.20 -8.05
N THR A 37 -5.33 -41.40 -8.18
CA THR A 37 -6.28 -40.32 -8.47
C THR A 37 -6.47 -39.39 -7.26
N GLN A 38 -6.46 -39.91 -6.03
CA GLN A 38 -6.53 -39.08 -4.82
C GLN A 38 -5.26 -38.28 -4.56
N GLN A 39 -4.07 -38.82 -4.85
CA GLN A 39 -2.82 -38.06 -4.76
C GLN A 39 -2.69 -37.00 -5.87
N ASN A 40 -3.16 -37.28 -7.09
CA ASN A 40 -3.17 -36.28 -8.17
C ASN A 40 -4.15 -35.14 -7.87
N ASN A 41 -5.34 -35.43 -7.34
CA ASN A 41 -6.33 -34.39 -7.02
C ASN A 41 -5.83 -33.43 -5.94
N LYS A 42 -5.09 -33.92 -4.93
CA LYS A 42 -4.53 -33.07 -3.88
C LYS A 42 -3.39 -32.17 -4.39
N ALA A 43 -2.54 -32.70 -5.28
CA ALA A 43 -1.48 -31.90 -5.92
C ALA A 43 -2.04 -30.85 -6.89
N ILE A 44 -3.15 -31.17 -7.57
CA ILE A 44 -3.87 -30.22 -8.43
C ILE A 44 -4.54 -29.13 -7.59
N GLU A 45 -5.13 -29.47 -6.43
CA GLU A 45 -5.72 -28.46 -5.52
C GLU A 45 -4.68 -27.51 -4.92
N GLU A 46 -3.49 -28.01 -4.55
CA GLU A 46 -2.39 -27.16 -4.06
C GLU A 46 -1.85 -26.24 -5.16
N SER A 47 -1.71 -26.75 -6.39
CA SER A 47 -1.34 -25.92 -7.56
C SER A 47 -2.41 -24.88 -7.89
N ASP A 48 -3.69 -25.26 -7.85
CA ASP A 48 -4.79 -24.36 -8.16
C ASP A 48 -4.92 -23.26 -7.09
N ALA A 49 -4.60 -23.57 -5.82
CA ALA A 49 -4.55 -22.59 -4.75
C ALA A 49 -3.40 -21.58 -4.94
N GLN A 50 -2.22 -22.02 -5.39
CA GLN A 50 -1.10 -21.12 -5.71
C GLN A 50 -1.46 -20.19 -6.89
N ILE A 51 -2.02 -20.75 -7.96
CA ILE A 51 -2.44 -19.96 -9.12
C ILE A 51 -3.54 -18.96 -8.73
N ALA A 52 -4.51 -19.37 -7.91
CA ALA A 52 -5.53 -18.47 -7.40
C ALA A 52 -4.96 -17.36 -6.51
N ALA A 53 -3.94 -17.63 -5.71
CA ALA A 53 -3.25 -16.63 -4.90
C ALA A 53 -2.48 -15.62 -5.79
N ASP A 54 -1.80 -16.09 -6.82
CA ASP A 54 -1.10 -15.22 -7.78
C ASP A 54 -2.09 -14.34 -8.55
N ILE A 55 -3.20 -14.92 -9.02
CA ILE A 55 -4.27 -14.16 -9.68
C ILE A 55 -4.93 -13.18 -8.70
N SER A 56 -5.11 -13.55 -7.44
CA SER A 56 -5.63 -12.67 -6.39
C SER A 56 -4.72 -11.45 -6.21
N ASN A 57 -3.41 -11.67 -6.09
CA ASN A 57 -2.42 -10.60 -5.99
C ASN A 57 -2.42 -9.68 -7.21
N LEU A 58 -2.61 -10.23 -8.43
CA LEU A 58 -2.62 -9.46 -9.67
C LEU A 58 -3.93 -8.73 -9.94
N THR A 59 -5.06 -9.31 -9.55
CA THR A 59 -6.40 -8.81 -9.91
C THR A 59 -7.10 -8.06 -8.78
N GLY A 60 -6.68 -8.28 -7.53
CA GLY A 60 -7.30 -7.76 -6.31
C GLY A 60 -8.57 -8.50 -5.88
N VAL A 61 -8.88 -9.63 -6.52
CA VAL A 61 -10.06 -10.46 -6.23
C VAL A 61 -9.68 -11.57 -5.27
N LYS A 62 -10.51 -11.87 -4.28
CA LYS A 62 -10.20 -12.89 -3.27
C LYS A 62 -9.93 -14.26 -3.89
N SER A 63 -8.93 -14.97 -3.36
CA SER A 63 -8.56 -16.33 -3.77
C SER A 63 -9.73 -17.29 -3.75
N GLU A 64 -10.65 -17.14 -2.79
CA GLU A 64 -11.82 -18.02 -2.66
C GLU A 64 -12.79 -17.84 -3.84
N ASP A 65 -13.01 -16.60 -4.28
CA ASP A 65 -13.90 -16.29 -5.41
C ASP A 65 -13.31 -16.79 -6.73
N ILE A 66 -11.99 -16.72 -6.88
CA ILE A 66 -11.25 -17.24 -8.04
C ILE A 66 -11.36 -18.78 -8.11
N LEU A 67 -11.22 -19.45 -6.97
CA LEU A 67 -11.39 -20.91 -6.88
C LEU A 67 -12.84 -21.34 -7.14
N LEU A 68 -13.83 -20.55 -6.73
CA LEU A 68 -15.23 -20.79 -7.07
C LEU A 68 -15.47 -20.72 -8.58
N LEU A 69 -14.88 -19.74 -9.27
CA LEU A 69 -14.92 -19.65 -10.75
C LEU A 69 -14.19 -20.82 -11.42
N LYS A 70 -13.09 -21.32 -10.83
CA LYS A 70 -12.41 -22.51 -11.34
C LYS A 70 -13.28 -23.77 -11.20
N ARG A 71 -14.03 -23.87 -10.09
CA ARG A 71 -14.95 -24.98 -9.80
C ARG A 71 -16.18 -25.02 -10.71
N THR A 72 -16.54 -23.92 -11.37
CA THR A 72 -17.58 -23.93 -12.42
C THR A 72 -17.10 -24.57 -13.73
N GLY A 73 -15.88 -25.11 -13.78
CA GLY A 73 -15.32 -25.81 -14.93
C GLY A 73 -14.59 -24.91 -15.92
N LEU A 74 -14.42 -23.62 -15.61
CA LEU A 74 -13.68 -22.68 -16.44
C LEU A 74 -12.18 -23.00 -16.42
N ASN A 75 -11.50 -22.77 -17.54
CA ASN A 75 -10.04 -22.82 -17.57
C ASN A 75 -9.45 -21.51 -16.99
N TRP A 76 -8.16 -21.49 -16.65
CA TRP A 76 -7.53 -20.32 -16.03
C TRP A 76 -7.57 -19.05 -16.92
N ASN A 77 -7.53 -19.20 -18.24
CA ASN A 77 -7.68 -18.06 -19.15
C ASN A 77 -9.11 -17.50 -19.15
N ASP A 78 -10.12 -18.38 -19.11
CA ASP A 78 -11.53 -17.98 -19.02
C ASP A 78 -11.81 -17.30 -17.68
N VAL A 79 -11.23 -17.80 -16.58
CA VAL A 79 -11.31 -17.17 -15.26
C VAL A 79 -10.71 -15.76 -15.33
N LEU A 80 -9.53 -15.60 -15.91
CA LEU A 80 -8.91 -14.28 -16.10
C LEU A 80 -9.75 -13.35 -16.97
N GLU A 81 -10.36 -13.85 -18.04
CA GLU A 81 -11.22 -13.06 -18.91
C GLU A 81 -12.51 -12.64 -18.20
N HIS A 82 -13.10 -13.54 -17.41
CA HIS A 82 -14.29 -13.27 -16.60
C HIS A 82 -14.02 -12.23 -15.52
N LEU A 83 -12.89 -12.34 -14.82
CA LEU A 83 -12.44 -11.35 -13.82
C LEU A 83 -12.15 -9.98 -14.47
N LYS A 84 -11.55 -9.96 -15.66
CA LYS A 84 -11.34 -8.72 -16.44
C LYS A 84 -12.67 -8.08 -16.83
N LYS A 85 -13.62 -8.87 -17.35
CA LYS A 85 -14.96 -8.40 -17.75
C LYS A 85 -15.77 -7.87 -16.57
N GLN A 86 -15.75 -8.58 -15.43
CA GLN A 86 -16.44 -8.17 -14.21
C GLN A 86 -15.81 -6.91 -13.59
N LYS A 87 -14.49 -6.72 -13.70
CA LYS A 87 -13.81 -5.47 -13.33
C LYS A 87 -14.24 -4.29 -14.21
N THR A 88 -14.64 -4.50 -15.46
CA THR A 88 -15.21 -3.46 -16.33
C THR A 88 -16.66 -3.11 -15.99
N GLU A 89 -17.45 -4.04 -15.47
CA GLU A 89 -18.90 -3.84 -15.26
C GLU A 89 -19.25 -3.33 -13.84
N THR A 90 -18.41 -3.59 -12.84
CA THR A 90 -18.68 -3.21 -11.43
C THR A 90 -17.98 -1.90 -10.99
N ALA A 91 -17.46 -1.14 -11.96
CA ALA A 91 -16.46 -0.10 -11.77
C ALA A 91 -17.03 1.33 -11.89
N SER A 92 -17.82 1.79 -10.92
CA SER A 92 -18.32 3.18 -10.92
C SER A 92 -17.61 4.14 -9.96
N ALA A 93 -16.78 3.68 -9.02
CA ALA A 93 -16.05 4.56 -8.10
C ALA A 93 -14.57 4.19 -7.92
N GLN A 94 -14.27 2.91 -7.65
CA GLN A 94 -12.90 2.47 -7.29
C GLN A 94 -11.96 2.29 -8.50
N SER A 95 -12.49 2.23 -9.73
CA SER A 95 -11.69 2.05 -10.95
C SER A 95 -11.05 3.33 -11.48
N LYS A 96 -11.57 4.51 -11.11
CA LYS A 96 -11.02 5.79 -11.58
C LYS A 96 -9.64 6.03 -11.01
N GLU A 97 -9.44 5.81 -9.72
CA GLU A 97 -8.13 5.98 -9.07
C GLU A 97 -7.12 4.96 -9.57
N SER A 98 -7.47 3.66 -9.65
CA SER A 98 -6.54 2.64 -10.16
C SER A 98 -6.24 2.77 -11.65
N ARG A 99 -7.17 3.30 -12.46
CA ARG A 99 -6.92 3.57 -13.88
C ARG A 99 -6.11 4.86 -14.06
N SER A 100 -6.36 5.88 -13.24
CA SER A 100 -5.57 7.11 -13.23
C SER A 100 -4.15 6.84 -12.80
N SER A 101 -3.92 6.01 -11.77
CA SER A 101 -2.58 5.64 -11.34
C SER A 101 -1.83 4.85 -12.41
N LEU A 102 -2.46 3.85 -13.04
CA LEU A 102 -1.83 3.11 -14.14
C LEU A 102 -1.52 3.98 -15.36
N LEU A 103 -2.39 4.93 -15.71
CA LEU A 103 -2.14 5.89 -16.79
C LEU A 103 -1.01 6.85 -16.42
N ALA A 104 -0.98 7.36 -15.19
CA ALA A 104 0.10 8.22 -14.70
C ALA A 104 1.45 7.47 -14.68
N THR A 105 1.47 6.18 -14.32
CA THR A 105 2.68 5.35 -14.39
C THR A 105 3.18 5.18 -15.83
N LEU A 106 2.28 4.91 -16.78
CA LEU A 106 2.65 4.78 -18.19
C LEU A 106 3.21 6.08 -18.76
N ASP A 107 2.57 7.21 -18.46
CA ASP A 107 3.03 8.53 -18.89
C ASP A 107 4.41 8.88 -18.31
N MET A 108 4.66 8.53 -17.04
CA MET A 108 5.94 8.72 -16.37
C MET A 108 7.05 7.86 -17.01
N ASP A 109 6.78 6.58 -17.30
CA ASP A 109 7.77 5.68 -17.90
C ASP A 109 8.14 6.11 -19.33
N GLU A 110 7.18 6.58 -20.12
CA GLU A 110 7.46 7.16 -21.44
C GLU A 110 8.35 8.40 -21.34
N ALA A 111 8.03 9.32 -20.41
CA ALA A 111 8.84 10.50 -20.18
C ALA A 111 10.26 10.16 -19.73
N VAL A 112 10.43 9.20 -18.82
CA VAL A 112 11.73 8.71 -18.36
C VAL A 112 12.53 8.10 -19.51
N ASN A 113 11.90 7.29 -20.37
CA ASN A 113 12.58 6.70 -21.52
C ASN A 113 13.04 7.77 -22.51
N LYS A 114 12.24 8.81 -22.73
CA LYS A 114 12.63 9.96 -23.55
C LYS A 114 13.83 10.70 -22.95
N LEU A 115 13.82 10.97 -21.65
CA LEU A 115 14.94 11.62 -20.95
C LEU A 115 16.24 10.79 -21.03
N ARG A 116 16.14 9.46 -20.92
CA ARG A 116 17.30 8.58 -21.15
C ARG A 116 17.82 8.68 -22.58
N ALA A 117 16.91 8.71 -23.57
CA ALA A 117 17.29 8.88 -24.97
C ALA A 117 17.96 10.25 -25.24
N ASP A 118 17.55 11.29 -24.52
CA ASP A 118 18.15 12.63 -24.56
C ASP A 118 19.50 12.71 -23.81
N GLY A 119 19.94 11.62 -23.15
CA GLY A 119 21.26 11.50 -22.52
C GLY A 119 21.32 11.88 -21.03
N TYR A 120 20.17 12.06 -20.37
CA TYR A 120 20.15 12.34 -18.93
C TYR A 120 20.56 11.10 -18.12
N GLN A 121 21.30 11.32 -17.04
CA GLN A 121 21.76 10.25 -16.14
C GLN A 121 20.59 9.68 -15.33
N ASP A 122 20.55 8.35 -15.18
CA ASP A 122 19.51 7.65 -14.42
C ASP A 122 19.38 8.16 -12.97
N GLN A 123 20.50 8.49 -12.33
CA GLN A 123 20.50 9.01 -10.96
C GLN A 123 19.79 10.39 -10.86
N LEU A 124 19.98 11.26 -11.85
CA LEU A 124 19.30 12.56 -11.89
C LEU A 124 17.81 12.39 -12.14
N ILE A 125 17.45 11.48 -13.06
CA ILE A 125 16.05 11.14 -13.35
C ILE A 125 15.36 10.60 -12.09
N GLN A 126 16.01 9.67 -11.38
CA GLN A 126 15.47 9.10 -10.15
C GLN A 126 15.31 10.15 -9.05
N ASN A 127 16.28 11.05 -8.90
CA ASN A 127 16.18 12.13 -7.92
C ASN A 127 15.00 13.08 -8.23
N ALA A 128 14.90 13.54 -9.48
CA ALA A 128 13.79 14.38 -9.93
C ALA A 128 12.43 13.67 -9.74
N LYS A 129 12.36 12.38 -10.07
CA LYS A 129 11.15 11.57 -9.86
C LYS A 129 10.75 11.50 -8.38
N MET A 130 11.69 11.19 -7.49
CA MET A 130 11.44 11.12 -6.06
C MET A 130 10.94 12.45 -5.51
N LEU A 131 11.54 13.57 -5.90
CA LEU A 131 11.10 14.90 -5.49
C LEU A 131 9.69 15.20 -6.01
N ALA A 132 9.41 14.91 -7.29
CA ALA A 132 8.11 15.16 -7.88
C ALA A 132 6.99 14.36 -7.21
N GLU A 133 7.23 13.07 -6.96
CA GLU A 133 6.30 12.17 -6.26
C GLU A 133 6.12 12.57 -4.80
N ARG A 134 7.19 13.01 -4.12
CA ARG A 134 7.12 13.52 -2.75
C ARG A 134 6.17 14.72 -2.67
N ILE A 135 6.30 15.68 -3.58
CA ILE A 135 5.42 16.85 -3.64
C ILE A 135 3.97 16.46 -3.95
N GLU A 136 3.75 15.57 -4.91
CA GLU A 136 2.41 15.08 -5.25
C GLU A 136 1.71 14.44 -4.04
N TYR A 137 2.45 13.58 -3.35
CA TYR A 137 1.99 12.92 -2.13
C TYR A 137 1.66 13.94 -1.04
N GLN A 138 2.57 14.88 -0.75
CA GLN A 138 2.36 15.90 0.27
C GLN A 138 1.14 16.77 -0.04
N LEU A 139 0.97 17.21 -1.29
CA LEU A 139 -0.20 17.98 -1.72
C LEU A 139 -1.51 17.19 -1.57
N THR A 140 -1.49 15.91 -1.97
CA THR A 140 -2.66 15.02 -1.84
C THR A 140 -3.01 14.79 -0.37
N GLU A 141 -2.00 14.56 0.47
CA GLU A 141 -2.21 14.42 1.90
C GLU A 141 -2.82 15.68 2.46
N ILE A 142 -2.15 16.84 2.34
CA ILE A 142 -2.60 18.15 2.87
C ILE A 142 -4.08 18.40 2.55
N THR A 143 -4.50 18.11 1.32
CA THR A 143 -5.86 18.36 0.83
C THR A 143 -6.90 17.31 1.24
N SER A 144 -6.48 16.07 1.53
CA SER A 144 -7.39 14.95 1.85
C SER A 144 -8.05 15.04 3.23
N ALA A 145 -7.44 15.72 4.22
CA ALA A 145 -7.95 15.74 5.60
C ALA A 145 -9.24 16.56 5.79
N ASP A 146 -9.51 17.53 4.91
CA ASP A 146 -10.71 18.36 5.00
C ASP A 146 -12.01 17.56 4.79
N THR A 147 -11.94 16.42 4.12
CA THR A 147 -13.13 15.59 3.85
C THR A 147 -13.56 14.75 5.05
N ARG A 148 -12.68 14.52 6.04
CA ARG A 148 -12.95 13.61 7.18
C ARG A 148 -13.51 14.32 8.42
N ASN A 149 -13.42 15.65 8.50
CA ASN A 149 -13.83 16.44 9.68
C ASN A 149 -15.06 17.33 9.46
N ALA A 150 -15.82 17.17 8.37
CA ALA A 150 -17.07 17.88 8.16
C ALA A 150 -18.23 17.26 8.99
N LYS A 151 -18.16 17.39 10.31
CA LYS A 151 -19.34 17.31 11.19
C LYS A 151 -19.89 18.73 11.31
N PRO A 152 -21.20 18.99 11.10
CA PRO A 152 -21.77 20.32 11.30
C PRO A 152 -21.87 20.57 12.80
N SER A 153 -20.78 21.05 13.41
CA SER A 153 -20.83 21.57 14.77
C SER A 153 -21.18 23.05 14.69
N SER A 154 -22.42 23.35 15.07
CA SER A 154 -22.89 24.69 15.36
C SER A 154 -22.23 25.19 16.66
N ALA A 155 -21.02 25.70 16.54
CA ALA A 155 -20.42 26.60 17.52
C ALA A 155 -19.38 27.44 16.78
N GLU A 156 -19.50 28.76 16.89
CA GLU A 156 -18.53 29.73 16.41
C GLU A 156 -17.21 29.57 17.20
N GLU A 157 -16.42 28.59 16.81
CA GLU A 157 -14.97 28.65 17.04
C GLU A 157 -14.38 29.46 15.90
N GLU A 158 -13.70 30.54 16.25
CA GLU A 158 -12.85 31.32 15.38
C GLU A 158 -11.76 30.41 14.77
N LYS A 159 -12.10 29.63 13.74
CA LYS A 159 -11.12 29.17 12.77
C LYS A 159 -10.51 30.45 12.20
N SER A 160 -9.26 30.71 12.58
CA SER A 160 -8.39 31.72 11.98
C SER A 160 -8.61 31.68 10.47
N LYS A 161 -9.13 32.77 9.90
CA LYS A 161 -9.42 32.89 8.45
C LYS A 161 -8.23 32.50 7.56
N SER A 162 -7.01 32.52 8.10
CA SER A 162 -5.76 32.07 7.48
C SER A 162 -5.76 30.59 7.10
N ASP A 163 -6.23 29.68 7.96
CA ASP A 163 -6.06 28.22 7.74
C ASP A 163 -6.96 27.72 6.58
N GLY A 164 -8.11 28.36 6.38
CA GLY A 164 -9.04 28.00 5.30
C GLY A 164 -8.55 28.45 3.92
N GLU A 165 -7.98 29.65 3.83
CA GLU A 165 -7.52 30.22 2.56
C GLU A 165 -6.29 29.48 2.01
N ASP A 166 -5.33 29.11 2.87
CA ASP A 166 -4.16 28.35 2.48
C ASP A 166 -4.56 26.95 1.96
N THR A 167 -5.53 26.30 2.61
CA THR A 167 -5.97 24.95 2.22
C THR A 167 -6.63 24.91 0.83
N ASP A 168 -7.39 25.95 0.47
CA ASP A 168 -7.97 26.09 -0.87
C ASP A 168 -6.90 26.32 -1.95
N GLN A 169 -5.82 27.02 -1.63
CA GLN A 169 -4.70 27.20 -2.55
C GLN A 169 -3.95 25.89 -2.79
N PHE A 170 -3.69 25.09 -1.74
CA PHE A 170 -3.11 23.76 -1.88
C PHE A 170 -3.98 22.82 -2.71
N ARG A 171 -5.31 22.89 -2.55
CA ARG A 171 -6.28 22.10 -3.34
C ARG A 171 -6.23 22.44 -4.83
N LYS A 172 -6.27 23.73 -5.16
CA LYS A 172 -6.15 24.18 -6.57
C LYS A 172 -4.82 23.78 -7.18
N LEU A 173 -3.75 23.84 -6.37
CA LEU A 173 -2.42 23.43 -6.80
C LEU A 173 -2.34 21.92 -7.04
N SER A 174 -2.87 21.10 -6.12
CA SER A 174 -2.86 19.64 -6.25
C SER A 174 -3.63 19.14 -7.47
N GLU A 175 -4.73 19.80 -7.82
CA GLU A 175 -5.52 19.46 -9.02
C GLU A 175 -4.78 19.73 -10.34
N ARG A 176 -3.83 20.67 -10.34
CA ARG A 176 -3.08 21.09 -11.54
C ARG A 176 -1.70 20.46 -11.63
N TYR A 177 -1.16 20.03 -10.48
CA TYR A 177 0.16 19.45 -10.39
C TYR A 177 0.21 18.12 -11.14
N LYS A 178 1.26 17.94 -11.94
CA LYS A 178 1.53 16.68 -12.63
C LYS A 178 2.99 16.30 -12.44
N ALA A 179 3.23 15.20 -11.71
CA ALA A 179 4.58 14.75 -11.40
C ALA A 179 5.42 14.53 -12.67
N THR A 180 4.85 13.93 -13.72
CA THR A 180 5.55 13.69 -14.99
C THR A 180 6.06 14.98 -15.65
N GLU A 181 5.25 16.04 -15.65
CA GLU A 181 5.66 17.33 -16.21
C GLU A 181 6.76 17.98 -15.36
N ALA A 182 6.63 17.91 -14.03
CA ALA A 182 7.64 18.41 -13.10
C ALA A 182 9.00 17.76 -13.35
N VAL A 183 9.07 16.43 -13.50
CA VAL A 183 10.31 15.70 -13.79
C VAL A 183 10.97 16.18 -15.07
N VAL A 184 10.18 16.31 -16.15
CA VAL A 184 10.70 16.78 -17.44
C VAL A 184 11.24 18.20 -17.30
N PHE A 185 10.52 19.12 -16.65
CA PHE A 185 11.01 20.48 -16.47
C PHE A 185 12.26 20.52 -15.61
N MET A 186 12.27 19.85 -14.45
CA MET A 186 13.40 19.84 -13.53
C MET A 186 14.71 19.48 -14.21
N LEU A 187 14.70 18.47 -15.09
CA LEU A 187 15.91 18.04 -15.80
C LEU A 187 16.24 18.94 -16.98
N THR A 188 15.23 19.39 -17.73
CA THR A 188 15.49 20.13 -18.97
C THR A 188 15.73 21.62 -18.79
N LEU A 189 15.43 22.16 -17.62
CA LEU A 189 15.59 23.58 -17.27
C LEU A 189 16.53 23.79 -16.07
N SER A 190 17.15 22.72 -15.53
CA SER A 190 18.01 22.81 -14.34
C SER A 190 19.11 23.85 -14.51
N ASP A 191 19.70 23.92 -15.69
CA ASP A 191 20.84 24.78 -15.97
C ASP A 191 20.44 26.25 -16.02
N ASP A 192 19.21 26.53 -16.48
CA ASP A 192 18.68 27.89 -16.61
C ASP A 192 18.24 28.48 -15.27
N PHE A 193 17.71 27.64 -14.36
CA PHE A 193 17.16 28.07 -13.07
C PHE A 193 18.09 27.81 -11.88
N GLY A 194 19.25 27.19 -12.09
CA GLY A 194 20.24 26.98 -11.04
C GLY A 194 20.02 25.71 -10.20
N GLY A 195 19.32 24.72 -10.74
CA GLY A 195 19.13 23.40 -10.13
C GLY A 195 17.70 22.87 -10.23
N ILE A 196 17.53 21.58 -9.95
CA ILE A 196 16.22 20.91 -10.00
C ILE A 196 15.22 21.50 -9.01
N ASP A 197 15.66 21.87 -7.80
CA ASP A 197 14.79 22.46 -6.76
C ASP A 197 14.24 23.82 -7.19
N ALA A 198 15.09 24.65 -7.81
CA ALA A 198 14.70 25.96 -8.31
C ALA A 198 13.70 25.85 -9.46
N VAL A 199 13.86 24.86 -10.34
CA VAL A 199 12.87 24.58 -11.40
C VAL A 199 11.55 24.08 -10.80
N LEU A 200 11.60 23.25 -9.76
CA LEU A 200 10.40 22.76 -9.09
C LEU A 200 9.61 23.91 -8.47
N ASP A 201 10.29 24.81 -7.76
CA ASP A 201 9.66 26.02 -7.20
C ASP A 201 9.10 26.92 -8.30
N GLU A 202 9.81 27.07 -9.43
CA GLU A 202 9.30 27.82 -10.58
C GLU A 202 8.06 27.17 -11.19
N TYR A 203 8.04 25.84 -11.31
CA TYR A 203 6.90 25.09 -11.82
C TYR A 203 5.68 25.26 -10.91
N LEU A 204 5.87 25.12 -9.58
CA LEU A 204 4.81 25.38 -8.60
C LEU A 204 4.28 26.80 -8.69
N LEU A 205 5.16 27.80 -8.86
CA LEU A 205 4.76 29.19 -9.06
C LEU A 205 3.95 29.37 -10.35
N ALA A 206 4.42 28.77 -11.46
CA ALA A 206 3.74 28.85 -12.76
C ALA A 206 2.31 28.30 -12.68
N LEU A 207 2.09 27.20 -11.95
CA LEU A 207 0.76 26.64 -11.70
C LEU A 207 -0.14 27.60 -10.90
N GLN A 208 0.41 28.27 -9.88
CA GLN A 208 -0.32 29.24 -9.05
C GLN A 208 -0.79 30.46 -9.85
N ILE A 209 0.03 30.94 -10.79
CA ILE A 209 -0.29 32.10 -11.64
C ILE A 209 -0.89 31.70 -13.00
N GLU A 210 -1.26 30.43 -13.18
CA GLU A 210 -1.89 29.90 -14.40
C GLU A 210 -1.05 30.18 -15.66
N LEU A 211 0.23 29.87 -15.59
CA LEU A 211 1.18 30.09 -16.66
C LEU A 211 1.84 28.76 -17.03
N ASP A 212 1.99 28.53 -18.33
CA ASP A 212 2.56 27.30 -18.85
C ASP A 212 4.09 27.43 -18.92
N LEU A 213 4.79 26.62 -18.10
CA LEU A 213 6.25 26.58 -18.08
C LEU A 213 6.86 26.11 -19.41
N ARG A 214 6.12 25.41 -20.26
CA ARG A 214 6.58 25.04 -21.62
C ARG A 214 6.91 26.27 -22.46
N LYS A 215 6.18 27.37 -22.27
CA LYS A 215 6.41 28.62 -22.99
C LYS A 215 7.77 29.22 -22.71
N TYR A 216 8.40 28.89 -21.57
CA TYR A 216 9.76 29.32 -21.29
C TYR A 216 10.74 28.77 -22.33
N LYS A 217 10.56 27.52 -22.78
CA LYS A 217 11.40 26.92 -23.83
C LYS A 217 11.18 27.53 -25.21
N GLU A 218 9.96 28.02 -25.48
CA GLU A 218 9.59 28.61 -26.76
C GLU A 218 10.05 30.08 -26.85
N ASP A 219 9.74 30.87 -25.82
CA ASP A 219 10.12 32.27 -25.70
C ASP A 219 10.35 32.64 -24.22
N PRO A 220 11.60 32.55 -23.74
CA PRO A 220 11.94 32.90 -22.36
C PRO A 220 11.55 34.33 -21.98
N LYS A 221 11.64 35.28 -22.92
CA LYS A 221 11.38 36.70 -22.64
C LYS A 221 9.88 36.95 -22.47
N ALA A 222 9.05 36.39 -23.34
CA ALA A 222 7.60 36.49 -23.21
C ALA A 222 7.10 35.81 -21.93
N TYR A 223 7.68 34.66 -21.58
CA TYR A 223 7.41 33.98 -20.31
C TYR A 223 7.72 34.88 -19.11
N LEU A 224 8.94 35.44 -19.03
CA LEU A 224 9.38 36.26 -17.90
C LEU A 224 8.53 37.52 -17.75
N LYS A 225 8.17 38.17 -18.87
CA LYS A 225 7.26 39.32 -18.84
C LYS A 225 5.88 38.95 -18.28
N SER A 226 5.30 37.85 -18.77
CA SER A 226 3.99 37.36 -18.30
C SER A 226 4.04 36.95 -16.82
N LYS A 227 5.17 36.38 -16.38
CA LYS A 227 5.42 36.06 -14.98
C LYS A 227 5.42 37.32 -14.12
N GLU A 228 6.16 38.35 -14.51
CA GLU A 228 6.21 39.62 -13.77
C GLU A 228 4.82 40.27 -13.65
N GLU A 229 4.07 40.34 -14.76
CA GLU A 229 2.71 40.90 -14.78
C GLU A 229 1.75 40.15 -13.84
N LYS A 230 1.80 38.80 -13.85
CA LYS A 230 0.89 38.00 -13.02
C LYS A 230 1.33 37.89 -11.57
N THR A 231 2.64 37.88 -11.31
CA THR A 231 3.17 37.83 -9.94
C THR A 231 3.04 39.15 -9.20
N ALA A 232 2.83 40.27 -9.89
CA ALA A 232 2.54 41.57 -9.28
C ALA A 232 1.32 41.55 -8.34
N PHE A 233 0.36 40.64 -8.60
CA PHE A 233 -0.83 40.46 -7.77
C PHE A 233 -0.64 39.44 -6.63
N LEU A 234 0.51 38.77 -6.58
CA LEU A 234 0.77 37.68 -5.64
C LEU A 234 1.76 38.14 -4.56
N LEU A 235 1.29 38.20 -3.31
CA LEU A 235 2.15 38.55 -2.17
C LEU A 235 3.31 37.53 -2.05
N PRO A 236 4.53 37.95 -1.70
CA PRO A 236 5.67 37.04 -1.58
C PRO A 236 5.41 35.85 -0.63
N ASN A 237 4.70 36.10 0.47
CA ASN A 237 4.37 35.08 1.48
C ASN A 237 3.23 34.12 1.05
N ALA A 238 2.49 34.49 -0.01
CA ALA A 238 1.45 33.66 -0.58
C ALA A 238 2.00 32.59 -1.54
N ARG A 239 3.28 32.68 -1.93
CA ARG A 239 3.90 31.70 -2.83
C ARG A 239 4.03 30.34 -2.15
N ILE A 240 3.45 29.33 -2.77
CA ILE A 240 3.60 27.94 -2.38
C ILE A 240 4.85 27.38 -3.07
N THR A 241 5.91 27.19 -2.29
CA THR A 241 7.16 26.53 -2.70
C THR A 241 7.21 25.10 -2.17
N ALA A 242 8.17 24.30 -2.63
CA ALA A 242 8.42 22.96 -2.10
C ALA A 242 8.64 22.99 -0.57
N ALA A 243 9.37 23.98 -0.07
CA ALA A 243 9.59 24.18 1.37
C ALA A 243 8.29 24.49 2.13
N LYS A 244 7.40 25.33 1.57
CA LYS A 244 6.10 25.65 2.19
C LYS A 244 5.17 24.43 2.24
N ILE A 245 5.22 23.57 1.21
CA ILE A 245 4.47 22.30 1.18
C ILE A 245 4.98 21.37 2.30
N GLU A 246 6.30 21.26 2.46
CA GLU A 246 6.91 20.46 3.51
C GLU A 246 6.56 20.98 4.91
N GLU A 247 6.64 22.29 5.14
CA GLU A 247 6.24 22.93 6.39
C GLU A 247 4.75 22.67 6.72
N ALA A 248 3.86 22.80 5.73
CA ALA A 248 2.44 22.50 5.89
C ALA A 248 2.21 21.03 6.27
N MET A 249 2.95 20.11 5.65
CA MET A 249 2.88 18.68 5.98
C MET A 249 3.38 18.39 7.41
N LEU A 250 4.49 18.99 7.84
CA LEU A 250 5.00 18.85 9.21
C LEU A 250 4.04 19.41 10.24
N THR A 251 3.47 20.59 9.97
CA THR A 251 2.47 21.23 10.83
C THR A 251 1.26 20.32 11.01
N ARG A 252 0.82 19.66 9.93
CA ARG A 252 -0.25 18.67 9.98
C ARG A 252 0.11 17.46 10.84
N ILE A 253 1.29 16.87 10.66
CA ILE A 253 1.74 15.70 11.46
C ILE A 253 1.74 16.06 12.95
N ASN A 254 2.30 17.21 13.31
CA ASN A 254 2.32 17.70 14.69
C ASN A 254 0.89 17.92 15.24
N ARG A 255 -0.01 18.48 14.43
CA ARG A 255 -1.41 18.68 14.80
C ARG A 255 -2.13 17.35 15.04
N SER A 256 -1.91 16.33 14.20
CA SER A 256 -2.50 15.00 14.41
C SER A 256 -1.98 14.30 15.68
N MET A 257 -0.69 14.41 15.97
CA MET A 257 -0.11 13.81 17.18
C MET A 257 -0.63 14.46 18.46
N ASN A 258 -0.81 15.78 18.45
CA ASN A 258 -1.34 16.49 19.62
C ASN A 258 -2.85 16.28 19.80
N ALA A 259 -3.62 16.17 18.70
CA ALA A 259 -5.06 15.92 18.77
C ALA A 259 -5.40 14.54 19.36
N GLU A 260 -4.56 13.52 19.14
CA GLU A 260 -4.72 12.19 19.74
C GLU A 260 -4.43 12.18 21.26
N ALA A 261 -3.62 13.13 21.76
CA ALA A 261 -3.31 13.24 23.19
C ALA A 261 -4.48 13.85 24.00
N ASP A 262 -5.24 14.78 23.41
CA ASP A 262 -6.36 15.45 24.09
C ASP A 262 -7.61 14.54 24.21
N ASP A 263 -7.80 13.57 23.31
CA ASP A 263 -8.94 12.63 23.36
C ASP A 263 -8.78 11.58 24.49
N ILE A 264 -7.53 11.31 24.90
CA ILE A 264 -7.22 10.43 26.04
C ILE A 264 -7.39 11.17 27.38
N SER A 265 -7.19 12.50 27.42
CA SER A 265 -7.36 13.28 28.66
C SER A 265 -8.82 13.55 29.03
N ASN A 266 -9.75 13.49 28.08
CA ASN A 266 -11.19 13.71 28.32
C ASN A 266 -12.00 12.42 28.56
N SER A 267 -11.35 11.24 28.53
CA SER A 267 -11.99 9.95 28.74
C SER A 267 -11.76 9.33 30.13
N ILE A 268 -11.27 10.11 31.12
CA ILE A 268 -11.32 9.72 32.53
C ILE A 268 -12.68 10.12 33.11
N PRO A 269 -13.63 9.18 33.36
CA PRO A 269 -14.87 9.51 34.03
C PRO A 269 -14.55 9.85 35.49
N SER A 270 -14.66 11.14 35.81
CA SER A 270 -14.64 11.61 37.19
C SER A 270 -15.88 11.06 37.93
N GLY A 271 -15.63 10.18 38.89
CA GLY A 271 -16.44 10.04 40.10
C GLY A 271 -17.78 9.30 39.99
N LYS A 272 -17.77 8.01 40.34
CA LYS A 272 -18.76 7.45 41.27
C LYS A 272 -18.11 6.36 42.12
N SER A 273 -17.72 6.78 43.32
CA SER A 273 -17.31 5.89 44.40
C SER A 273 -18.51 5.03 44.81
N ALA A 274 -18.56 3.79 44.35
CA ALA A 274 -19.51 2.79 44.81
C ALA A 274 -18.86 1.98 45.95
N SER A 275 -19.44 2.14 47.14
CA SER A 275 -19.19 1.35 48.34
C SER A 275 -19.18 -0.16 48.02
N ILE A 276 -18.04 -0.82 48.24
CA ILE A 276 -17.95 -2.29 48.24
C ILE A 276 -18.52 -2.79 49.56
N HIS A 277 -19.69 -3.43 49.46
CA HIS A 277 -20.26 -4.25 50.51
C HIS A 277 -19.43 -5.53 50.65
N ASN A 278 -18.98 -5.82 51.88
CA ASN A 278 -18.55 -7.14 52.31
C ASN A 278 -19.71 -8.14 52.16
N GLU A 279 -19.47 -9.28 51.51
CA GLU A 279 -20.16 -10.52 51.85
C GLU A 279 -19.26 -11.74 51.61
N ALA A 280 -19.29 -12.63 52.59
CA ALA A 280 -18.38 -13.75 52.76
C ALA A 280 -18.86 -15.01 52.01
N GLY A 281 -17.88 -15.83 51.62
CA GLY A 281 -18.02 -17.28 51.62
C GLY A 281 -18.47 -17.93 50.32
N ARG A 282 -17.49 -18.49 49.59
CA ARG A 282 -17.50 -19.90 49.16
C ARG A 282 -16.14 -20.32 48.60
N GLU A 283 -15.54 -21.29 49.27
CA GLU A 283 -14.36 -22.04 48.85
C GLU A 283 -14.64 -22.81 47.56
N ALA A 284 -13.74 -22.68 46.59
CA ALA A 284 -13.50 -23.68 45.55
C ALA A 284 -11.99 -23.72 45.29
N THR A 285 -11.32 -24.71 45.87
CA THR A 285 -9.89 -24.98 45.69
C THR A 285 -9.63 -25.52 44.29
N VAL A 286 -9.00 -24.71 43.44
CA VAL A 286 -8.34 -25.16 42.21
C VAL A 286 -6.84 -24.92 42.42
N PRO A 287 -5.95 -25.90 42.16
CA PRO A 287 -4.52 -25.73 42.42
C PRO A 287 -3.94 -24.70 41.44
N SER A 288 -3.55 -23.54 41.98
CA SER A 288 -2.94 -22.45 41.22
C SER A 288 -1.51 -22.81 40.82
N LEU A 289 -1.26 -22.87 39.53
CA LEU A 289 0.08 -22.89 38.95
C LEU A 289 0.83 -21.60 39.37
N PRO A 290 2.13 -21.67 39.69
CA PRO A 290 2.91 -20.48 40.05
C PRO A 290 2.96 -19.53 38.84
N ILE A 291 2.37 -18.36 38.99
CA ILE A 291 2.46 -17.27 38.02
C ILE A 291 3.90 -16.76 38.10
N PRO A 292 4.68 -16.76 37.00
CA PRO A 292 6.00 -16.17 37.00
C PRO A 292 5.88 -14.67 37.30
N GLU A 293 6.62 -14.23 38.32
CA GLU A 293 6.71 -12.83 38.74
C GLU A 293 7.48 -12.06 37.65
N VAL A 294 6.76 -11.55 36.66
CA VAL A 294 7.34 -10.67 35.64
C VAL A 294 7.59 -9.33 36.32
N ALA A 295 8.86 -8.98 36.52
CA ALA A 295 9.24 -7.67 37.01
C ALA A 295 8.60 -6.60 36.11
N ASP A 296 7.90 -5.64 36.73
CA ASP A 296 7.26 -4.51 36.05
C ASP A 296 8.35 -3.63 35.43
N VAL A 297 8.70 -3.93 34.17
CA VAL A 297 9.69 -3.14 33.41
C VAL A 297 8.98 -1.91 32.89
N ARG A 298 8.89 -0.88 33.74
CA ARG A 298 8.43 0.44 33.31
C ARG A 298 9.35 0.94 32.19
N PRO A 299 8.80 1.43 31.06
CA PRO A 299 9.61 1.98 29.98
C PRO A 299 10.48 3.13 30.53
N VAL A 300 11.79 2.98 30.41
CA VAL A 300 12.74 4.05 30.81
C VAL A 300 12.65 5.16 29.77
N ASN A 301 12.47 6.40 30.24
CA ASN A 301 12.41 7.58 29.37
C ASN A 301 13.75 7.72 28.62
N PRO A 302 13.76 7.80 27.27
CA PRO A 302 14.99 7.89 26.48
C PRO A 302 15.86 9.10 26.84
N SER A 303 15.23 10.17 27.33
CA SER A 303 15.91 11.40 27.78
C SER A 303 16.83 11.14 28.98
N ASP A 304 16.42 10.27 29.90
CA ASP A 304 17.20 9.97 31.10
C ASP A 304 18.37 9.03 30.80
N ARG A 305 18.18 8.14 29.82
CA ARG A 305 19.25 7.27 29.31
C ARG A 305 20.37 8.07 28.65
N LEU A 306 20.02 9.08 27.83
CA LEU A 306 21.01 9.96 27.22
C LEU A 306 21.78 10.79 28.25
N LYS A 307 21.11 11.26 29.32
CA LYS A 307 21.79 11.97 30.42
C LYS A 307 22.78 11.06 31.14
N GLN A 308 22.39 9.83 31.46
CA GLN A 308 23.30 8.85 32.08
C GLN A 308 24.51 8.53 31.21
N GLU A 309 24.31 8.39 29.89
CA GLU A 309 25.40 8.16 28.95
C GLU A 309 26.33 9.38 28.84
N LEU A 310 25.80 10.61 28.86
CA LEU A 310 26.59 11.84 28.85
C LEU A 310 27.39 12.04 30.14
N ASP A 311 26.77 11.76 31.29
CA ASP A 311 27.37 11.86 32.62
C ASP A 311 28.49 10.81 32.80
N ALA A 312 28.32 9.59 32.27
CA ALA A 312 29.34 8.55 32.28
C ALA A 312 30.56 8.88 31.39
N LEU A 313 30.39 9.75 30.39
CA LEU A 313 31.45 10.20 29.50
C LEU A 313 32.20 11.44 30.02
N ASN A 314 31.79 12.03 31.15
CA ASN A 314 32.46 13.18 31.72
C ASN A 314 33.64 12.75 32.62
N PRO A 315 34.90 12.93 32.21
CA PRO A 315 36.07 12.44 32.93
C PRO A 315 36.41 13.24 34.21
N ASN A 316 35.58 14.24 34.57
CA ASN A 316 35.79 15.12 35.71
C ASN A 316 34.73 14.96 36.82
N MET A 317 33.96 13.87 36.84
CA MET A 317 33.18 13.53 38.04
C MET A 317 34.09 12.83 39.07
N PRO A 318 34.12 13.27 40.34
CA PRO A 318 34.90 12.65 41.42
C PRO A 318 34.38 11.27 41.82
#